data_AF-A0AAD3HEH4-F1
#
_entry.id   AF-A0AAD3HEH4-F1
#
_cell.length_a   1.000
_cell.length_b   1.000
_cell.length_c   1.000
_cell.angle_alpha   90.00
_cell.angle_beta   90.00
_cell.angle_gamma   90.00
#
_symmetry.space_group_name_H-M   'P 1'
#
loop_
_entity.id
_entity.type
_entity.pdbx_description
1 polymer ?
#
loop_
_entity_poly.entity_id
_entity_poly.type
_entity_poly.pdbx_seq_one_letter_code
_entity_poly.pdbx_strand_id
1 'polypeptide(L)'
;MKFMTVAFTAALTASRVSGQSYTTEERDLRSKQTEMWRPYETFNRFLIKQIKADDIVQDFYPPHEDDDGYTKTILIKERYPKNDDTHAFLSKNTPKSERIKLEGVKKIALLIKKRLSLGFKYKGPWTGEGTPWNPTFEKLMPDLPLRPLDFMPDADAVAGVLTRGPFSVFSQVDKESGDLVIDLSIFENFQPRKPFVKVGGVARVSLNEDGTKYVTKSIEFDGTVYKPASNGYPMAQKRFLAALNNYTTFIDHLTFCHILGAQNNALAIFENLPSGHHLRILMQPFITETTKVNNELIDGLIKFEKSNVPSYSGFNLKDLAQMMRKYVNEFDIRYLDPVQRYTTNGLPLDDISLPTIQSTAKIFQIYRQFTEAWCKEFFKDGELDSATKRYLSTLQAQLPGGVASLVGKDNIDDITVSDIAHIIATLIYTGSLWHHNCNDNIAGYFFSFDVMPTAIDKNGLPTKGVVLEKRNSIVAAYKHRYYLLPKDGQKTKSIKDVLPDQKMKDIYNDFENNLKAYKTYTDSLASEIQEFMIDPYKITSSIHA
;
A
#
# COMPACT_ATOMS: atom_id res chain seq x y z
N MET A 1 19.37 24.05 -3.77
CA MET A 1 19.80 23.63 -5.12
C MET A 1 21.32 23.62 -5.28
N LYS A 2 22.08 24.67 -4.89
CA LYS A 2 23.56 24.66 -4.91
C LYS A 2 24.22 23.63 -3.97
N PHE A 3 23.57 23.25 -2.86
CA PHE A 3 24.10 22.29 -1.88
C PHE A 3 24.08 20.81 -2.36
N MET A 4 23.06 20.39 -3.13
CA MET A 4 22.96 19.03 -3.66
C MET A 4 23.95 18.75 -4.81
N THR A 5 24.26 19.75 -5.63
CA THR A 5 25.24 19.62 -6.71
C THR A 5 26.66 19.46 -6.14
N VAL A 6 26.95 20.09 -4.99
CA VAL A 6 28.25 20.00 -4.32
C VAL A 6 28.45 18.62 -3.66
N ALA A 7 27.43 18.06 -3.00
CA ALA A 7 27.50 16.74 -2.38
C ALA A 7 27.69 15.60 -3.41
N PHE A 8 27.02 15.69 -4.57
CA PHE A 8 27.14 14.69 -5.63
C PHE A 8 28.49 14.76 -6.36
N THR A 9 29.02 15.98 -6.56
CA THR A 9 30.36 16.19 -7.12
C THR A 9 31.43 15.72 -6.14
N ALA A 10 31.24 15.93 -4.83
CA ALA A 10 32.13 15.42 -3.79
C ALA A 10 32.15 13.88 -3.72
N ALA A 11 31.01 13.20 -3.88
CA ALA A 11 30.94 11.73 -3.91
C ALA A 11 31.63 11.11 -5.15
N LEU A 12 31.45 11.73 -6.33
CA LEU A 12 32.15 11.32 -7.57
C LEU A 12 33.65 11.65 -7.54
N THR A 13 34.04 12.70 -6.82
CA THR A 13 35.46 13.06 -6.64
C THR A 13 36.12 12.15 -5.60
N ALA A 14 35.42 11.81 -4.51
CA ALA A 14 35.91 10.88 -3.49
C ALA A 14 36.14 9.46 -4.05
N SER A 15 35.31 9.00 -5.00
CA SER A 15 35.53 7.71 -5.68
C SER A 15 36.70 7.73 -6.69
N ARG A 16 37.14 8.91 -7.15
CA ARG A 16 38.34 9.08 -7.98
C ARG A 16 39.61 9.22 -7.15
N VAL A 17 39.51 9.75 -5.93
CA VAL A 17 40.64 9.99 -5.02
C VAL A 17 41.01 8.73 -4.22
N SER A 18 40.10 7.75 -4.06
CA SER A 18 40.36 6.52 -3.28
C SER A 18 41.29 5.49 -3.95
N GLY A 19 41.81 5.73 -5.15
CA GLY A 19 42.84 4.89 -5.79
C GLY A 19 42.44 3.44 -6.09
N GLN A 20 41.18 3.03 -5.86
CA GLN A 20 40.73 1.69 -6.19
C GLN A 20 40.58 1.53 -7.70
N SER A 21 41.52 0.80 -8.32
CA SER A 21 41.41 0.39 -9.71
C SER A 21 40.34 -0.70 -9.85
N TYR A 22 39.16 -0.34 -10.35
CA TYR A 22 38.15 -1.33 -10.76
C TYR A 22 38.68 -2.19 -11.90
N THR A 23 38.36 -3.47 -11.88
CA THR A 23 38.59 -4.37 -13.02
C THR A 23 37.79 -3.91 -14.24
N THR A 24 38.24 -4.29 -15.44
CA THR A 24 37.55 -3.94 -16.69
C THR A 24 36.09 -4.45 -16.68
N GLU A 25 35.85 -5.62 -16.08
CA GLU A 25 34.54 -6.24 -15.97
C GLU A 25 33.60 -5.48 -15.02
N GLU A 26 34.11 -4.99 -13.89
CA GLU A 26 33.35 -4.13 -12.96
C GLU A 26 32.99 -2.76 -13.58
N ARG A 27 33.89 -2.19 -14.40
CA ARG A 27 33.61 -0.95 -15.14
C ARG A 27 32.52 -1.16 -16.19
N ASP A 28 32.55 -2.29 -16.89
CA ASP A 28 31.59 -2.61 -17.95
C ASP A 28 30.19 -2.92 -17.37
N LEU A 29 30.14 -3.64 -16.23
CA LEU A 29 28.91 -3.87 -15.46
C LEU A 29 28.33 -2.55 -14.92
N ARG A 30 29.16 -1.66 -14.37
CA ARG A 30 28.71 -0.34 -13.90
C ARG A 30 28.27 0.57 -15.05
N SER A 31 28.92 0.51 -16.22
CA SER A 31 28.53 1.26 -17.41
C SER A 31 27.14 0.82 -17.91
N LYS A 32 26.93 -0.50 -18.03
CA LYS A 32 25.63 -1.09 -18.42
C LYS A 32 24.53 -0.84 -17.38
N GLN A 33 24.87 -0.88 -16.10
CA GLN A 33 23.98 -0.41 -15.05
C GLN A 33 23.65 1.07 -15.26
N THR A 34 24.64 1.95 -15.41
CA THR A 34 24.43 3.41 -15.55
C THR A 34 23.58 3.76 -16.79
N GLU A 35 23.72 3.05 -17.90
CA GLU A 35 22.84 3.19 -19.07
C GLU A 35 21.41 2.71 -18.82
N MET A 36 21.23 1.60 -18.08
CA MET A 36 19.91 1.22 -17.59
C MET A 36 19.34 2.28 -16.64
N TRP A 37 20.17 2.94 -15.81
CA TRP A 37 19.75 3.92 -14.79
C TRP A 37 19.39 5.32 -15.34
N ARG A 38 19.81 5.70 -16.55
CA ARG A 38 19.54 7.04 -17.13
C ARG A 38 18.05 7.42 -17.23
N PRO A 39 17.14 6.53 -17.66
CA PRO A 39 15.69 6.78 -17.59
C PRO A 39 15.19 6.99 -16.15
N TYR A 40 15.78 6.33 -15.15
CA TYR A 40 15.40 6.39 -13.74
C TYR A 40 15.86 7.70 -13.06
N GLU A 41 17.07 8.16 -13.35
CA GLU A 41 17.55 9.48 -12.90
C GLU A 41 16.76 10.62 -13.56
N THR A 42 16.40 10.46 -14.83
CA THR A 42 15.51 11.39 -15.55
C THR A 42 14.10 11.39 -14.95
N PHE A 43 13.58 10.24 -14.50
CA PHE A 43 12.26 10.11 -13.89
C PHE A 43 12.19 10.65 -12.45
N ASN A 44 13.16 10.39 -11.59
CA ASN A 44 13.22 10.99 -10.26
C ASN A 44 13.44 12.51 -10.35
N ARG A 45 14.28 12.98 -11.28
CA ARG A 45 14.40 14.42 -11.58
C ARG A 45 13.13 14.97 -12.21
N PHE A 46 12.37 14.19 -12.98
CA PHE A 46 11.05 14.55 -13.52
C PHE A 46 10.02 14.67 -12.40
N LEU A 47 9.82 13.67 -11.54
CA LEU A 47 8.92 13.76 -10.39
C LEU A 47 9.32 14.93 -9.49
N ILE A 48 10.60 15.11 -9.15
CA ILE A 48 11.07 16.22 -8.30
C ILE A 48 10.99 17.60 -9.00
N LYS A 49 11.15 17.70 -10.33
CA LYS A 49 10.96 18.96 -11.10
C LYS A 49 9.49 19.28 -11.35
N GLN A 50 8.67 18.28 -11.68
CA GLN A 50 7.23 18.43 -11.98
C GLN A 50 6.42 18.66 -10.70
N ILE A 51 6.90 18.16 -9.56
CA ILE A 51 6.43 18.56 -8.22
C ILE A 51 6.73 20.04 -7.91
N LYS A 52 7.62 20.70 -8.68
CA LYS A 52 8.08 22.09 -8.48
C LYS A 52 7.74 23.08 -9.60
N ALA A 53 7.10 22.65 -10.69
CA ALA A 53 6.80 23.52 -11.84
C ALA A 53 5.30 23.58 -12.11
N ASP A 54 4.72 24.79 -12.12
CA ASP A 54 3.30 25.07 -12.33
C ASP A 54 2.83 24.96 -13.80
N ASP A 55 3.70 24.58 -14.74
CA ASP A 55 3.38 24.55 -16.16
C ASP A 55 3.30 23.12 -16.71
N ILE A 56 2.07 22.64 -16.94
CA ILE A 56 1.79 21.47 -17.78
C ILE A 56 1.33 21.97 -19.15
N VAL A 57 2.22 21.92 -20.13
CA VAL A 57 1.85 21.97 -21.56
C VAL A 57 1.27 20.60 -21.93
N GLN A 58 -0.04 20.58 -22.16
CA GLN A 58 -0.74 19.51 -22.87
C GLN A 58 -0.25 19.51 -24.31
N ASP A 59 0.44 18.45 -24.74
CA ASP A 59 0.67 18.22 -26.18
C ASP A 59 0.98 16.76 -26.50
N PHE A 60 0.24 15.82 -25.93
CA PHE A 60 0.07 14.50 -26.55
C PHE A 60 -1.31 13.96 -26.18
N TYR A 61 -2.10 13.63 -27.20
CA TYR A 61 -3.51 13.21 -27.22
C TYR A 61 -4.53 14.33 -27.46
N PRO A 62 -5.03 14.51 -28.70
CA PRO A 62 -6.16 15.41 -28.93
C PRO A 62 -7.39 14.89 -28.15
N PRO A 63 -8.19 15.79 -27.55
CA PRO A 63 -9.46 15.43 -26.94
C PRO A 63 -10.41 14.87 -28.02
N HIS A 64 -11.05 13.74 -27.74
CA HIS A 64 -12.25 13.34 -28.49
C HIS A 64 -13.45 14.01 -27.82
N GLU A 65 -14.17 14.82 -28.59
CA GLU A 65 -15.21 15.79 -28.17
C GLU A 65 -16.58 15.18 -27.79
N ASP A 66 -16.66 13.91 -27.41
CA ASP A 66 -17.95 13.32 -27.01
C ASP A 66 -18.07 13.21 -25.48
N ASP A 67 -18.92 14.07 -24.92
CA ASP A 67 -19.13 14.41 -23.50
C ASP A 67 -19.60 13.26 -22.56
N ASP A 68 -19.63 12.01 -23.02
CA ASP A 68 -20.02 10.82 -22.22
C ASP A 68 -18.90 9.75 -22.15
N GLY A 69 -17.69 10.07 -22.59
CA GLY A 69 -16.61 9.11 -22.87
C GLY A 69 -15.95 8.40 -21.68
N TYR A 70 -16.32 8.71 -20.43
CA TYR A 70 -15.61 8.24 -19.22
C TYR A 70 -15.84 6.76 -18.86
N THR A 71 -16.73 6.03 -19.56
CA THR A 71 -17.20 4.71 -19.08
C THR A 71 -17.38 3.61 -20.13
N LYS A 72 -16.97 3.81 -21.40
CA LYS A 72 -17.11 2.73 -22.40
C LYS A 72 -16.11 1.60 -22.13
N THR A 73 -16.55 0.60 -21.38
CA THR A 73 -15.98 -0.75 -21.42
C THR A 73 -16.18 -1.32 -22.81
N ILE A 74 -15.09 -1.67 -23.49
CA ILE A 74 -15.15 -2.37 -24.77
C ILE A 74 -14.97 -3.87 -24.53
N LEU A 75 -15.66 -4.69 -25.32
CA LEU A 75 -15.41 -6.12 -25.27
C LEU A 75 -13.97 -6.37 -25.73
N ILE A 76 -13.27 -7.33 -25.10
CA ILE A 76 -11.91 -7.71 -25.50
C ILE A 76 -11.85 -8.01 -27.00
N LYS A 77 -12.90 -8.61 -27.57
CA LYS A 77 -13.00 -8.88 -29.02
C LYS A 77 -13.00 -7.62 -29.87
N GLU A 78 -13.54 -6.50 -29.39
CA GLU A 78 -13.55 -5.23 -30.13
C GLU A 78 -12.16 -4.61 -30.21
N ARG A 79 -11.31 -4.86 -29.20
CA ARG A 79 -9.91 -4.43 -29.17
C ARG A 79 -8.96 -5.45 -29.81
N TYR A 80 -9.31 -6.73 -29.74
CA TYR A 80 -8.55 -7.87 -30.26
C TYR A 80 -9.48 -8.75 -31.11
N PRO A 81 -9.72 -8.38 -32.39
CA PRO A 81 -10.73 -9.00 -33.26
C PRO A 81 -10.54 -10.49 -33.55
N LYS A 82 -9.38 -11.06 -33.21
CA LYS A 82 -9.08 -12.49 -33.37
C LYS A 82 -9.48 -13.33 -32.13
N ASN A 83 -10.27 -12.77 -31.22
CA ASN A 83 -10.56 -13.36 -29.92
C ASN A 83 -12.08 -13.48 -29.68
N ASP A 84 -12.71 -14.36 -30.46
CA ASP A 84 -14.16 -14.54 -30.50
C ASP A 84 -14.77 -15.16 -29.24
N ASP A 85 -13.94 -15.64 -28.31
CA ASP A 85 -14.35 -16.54 -27.23
C ASP A 85 -14.36 -15.88 -25.83
N THR A 86 -14.35 -14.55 -25.74
CA THR A 86 -14.23 -13.85 -24.45
C THR A 86 -15.29 -12.77 -24.21
N HIS A 87 -16.13 -12.99 -23.19
CA HIS A 87 -17.03 -11.97 -22.60
C HIS A 87 -16.30 -11.04 -21.62
N ALA A 88 -14.98 -10.88 -21.79
CA ALA A 88 -14.16 -10.03 -20.93
C ALA A 88 -14.24 -8.57 -21.40
N PHE A 89 -14.32 -7.65 -20.44
CA PHE A 89 -14.38 -6.22 -20.68
C PHE A 89 -13.06 -5.56 -20.29
N LEU A 90 -12.57 -4.64 -21.10
CA LEU A 90 -11.45 -3.76 -20.76
C LEU A 90 -11.93 -2.32 -20.74
N SER A 91 -11.34 -1.51 -19.86
CA SER A 91 -11.47 -0.06 -20.01
C SER A 91 -10.82 0.35 -21.34
N LYS A 92 -11.47 1.24 -22.09
CA LYS A 92 -10.90 1.78 -23.35
C LYS A 92 -9.52 2.42 -23.10
N ASN A 93 -9.25 2.86 -21.87
CA ASN A 93 -8.02 3.55 -21.46
C ASN A 93 -6.88 2.63 -21.00
N THR A 94 -7.08 1.31 -20.89
CA THR A 94 -5.97 0.39 -20.56
C THR A 94 -4.85 0.54 -21.59
N PRO A 95 -3.58 0.78 -21.21
CA PRO A 95 -2.48 0.97 -22.15
C PRO A 95 -2.30 -0.21 -23.11
N LYS A 96 -1.99 0.05 -24.39
CA LYS A 96 -1.67 -1.02 -25.37
C LYS A 96 -0.32 -1.72 -25.07
N SER A 97 0.51 -1.15 -24.20
CA SER A 97 1.83 -1.67 -23.82
C SER A 97 1.74 -2.98 -23.03
N GLU A 98 0.63 -3.23 -22.33
CA GLU A 98 0.32 -4.54 -21.77
C GLU A 98 -0.15 -5.49 -22.88
N ARG A 99 0.79 -6.08 -23.62
CA ARG A 99 0.50 -7.25 -24.46
C ARG A 99 0.22 -8.44 -23.55
N ILE A 100 -1.00 -8.53 -23.01
CA ILE A 100 -1.49 -9.80 -22.46
C ILE A 100 -1.46 -10.79 -23.62
N LYS A 101 -0.53 -11.76 -23.56
CA LYS A 101 -0.40 -12.78 -24.60
C LYS A 101 -1.75 -13.48 -24.78
N LEU A 102 -2.14 -13.71 -26.03
CA LEU A 102 -3.42 -14.32 -26.41
C LEU A 102 -3.72 -15.61 -25.63
N GLU A 103 -2.69 -16.39 -25.32
CA GLU A 103 -2.78 -17.63 -24.52
C GLU A 103 -3.20 -17.38 -23.07
N GLY A 104 -2.78 -16.25 -22.48
CA GLY A 104 -3.21 -15.83 -21.14
C GLY A 104 -4.70 -15.51 -21.11
N VAL A 105 -5.19 -14.79 -22.13
CA VAL A 105 -6.62 -14.45 -22.27
C VAL A 105 -7.46 -15.71 -22.49
N LYS A 106 -7.02 -16.64 -23.36
CA LYS A 106 -7.68 -17.92 -23.59
C LYS A 106 -7.72 -18.80 -22.34
N LYS A 107 -6.64 -18.86 -21.55
CA LYS A 107 -6.63 -19.58 -20.27
C LYS A 107 -7.62 -19.01 -19.27
N ILE A 108 -7.72 -17.68 -19.17
CA ILE A 108 -8.70 -17.02 -18.30
C ILE A 108 -10.12 -17.38 -18.74
N ALA A 109 -10.41 -17.29 -20.04
CA ALA A 109 -11.72 -17.65 -20.60
C ALA A 109 -12.10 -19.11 -20.34
N LEU A 110 -11.14 -20.04 -20.45
CA LEU A 110 -11.34 -21.46 -20.19
C LEU A 110 -11.60 -21.74 -18.71
N LEU A 111 -10.86 -21.08 -17.80
CA LEU A 111 -11.08 -21.16 -16.35
C LEU A 111 -12.47 -20.64 -15.95
N ILE A 112 -12.89 -19.53 -16.56
CA ILE A 112 -14.22 -18.95 -16.40
C ILE A 112 -15.30 -19.95 -16.87
N LYS A 113 -15.16 -20.49 -18.08
CA LYS A 113 -16.13 -21.43 -18.67
C LYS A 113 -16.26 -22.72 -17.85
N LYS A 114 -15.13 -23.28 -17.37
CA LYS A 114 -15.10 -24.49 -16.54
C LYS A 114 -15.71 -24.28 -15.14
N ARG A 115 -15.55 -23.09 -14.55
CA ARG A 115 -16.16 -22.77 -13.25
C ARG A 115 -17.65 -22.44 -13.38
N LEU A 116 -18.07 -21.77 -14.47
CA LEU A 116 -19.46 -21.49 -14.80
C LEU A 116 -20.31 -22.75 -15.02
N SER A 117 -19.72 -23.83 -15.55
CA SER A 117 -20.42 -25.10 -15.80
C SER A 117 -20.69 -25.94 -14.54
N LEU A 118 -20.20 -25.55 -13.36
CA LEU A 118 -20.34 -26.34 -12.12
C LEU A 118 -21.65 -26.10 -11.35
N GLY A 119 -22.61 -25.34 -11.89
CA GLY A 119 -23.99 -25.31 -11.39
C GLY A 119 -24.21 -24.75 -9.97
N PHE A 120 -23.22 -24.08 -9.36
CA PHE A 120 -23.36 -23.45 -8.05
C PHE A 120 -24.44 -22.37 -8.05
N LYS A 121 -25.58 -22.62 -7.38
CA LYS A 121 -26.55 -21.59 -6.99
C LYS A 121 -26.03 -20.88 -5.73
N TYR A 122 -25.07 -19.98 -5.93
CA TYR A 122 -24.62 -19.06 -4.89
C TYR A 122 -25.39 -17.73 -5.06
N LYS A 123 -26.09 -17.28 -4.01
CA LYS A 123 -26.56 -15.89 -3.89
C LYS A 123 -25.48 -15.16 -3.08
N GLY A 124 -24.65 -14.37 -3.74
CA GLY A 124 -23.60 -13.63 -3.04
C GLY A 124 -24.17 -12.56 -2.12
N PRO A 125 -23.41 -12.14 -1.08
CA PRO A 125 -23.85 -11.13 -0.11
C PRO A 125 -24.05 -9.72 -0.72
N TRP A 126 -23.83 -9.56 -2.01
CA TRP A 126 -23.83 -8.28 -2.74
C TRP A 126 -25.05 -8.09 -3.66
N THR A 127 -25.92 -9.10 -3.76
CA THR A 127 -27.15 -9.05 -4.59
C THR A 127 -28.35 -8.61 -3.76
N GLY A 128 -28.64 -7.31 -3.76
CA GLY A 128 -29.90 -6.72 -3.28
C GLY A 128 -30.57 -5.92 -4.40
N GLU A 129 -31.89 -5.71 -4.32
CA GLU A 129 -32.59 -4.83 -5.27
C GLU A 129 -32.00 -3.41 -5.19
N GLY A 130 -31.61 -2.85 -6.33
CA GLY A 130 -30.98 -1.52 -6.43
C GLY A 130 -29.45 -1.50 -6.40
N THR A 131 -28.76 -2.63 -6.24
CA THR A 131 -27.29 -2.65 -6.38
C THR A 131 -26.88 -2.70 -7.86
N PRO A 132 -25.86 -1.94 -8.31
CA PRO A 132 -25.32 -2.03 -9.68
C PRO A 132 -24.53 -3.33 -9.92
N TRP A 133 -24.72 -4.34 -9.08
CA TRP A 133 -23.95 -5.56 -9.01
C TRP A 133 -24.33 -6.50 -10.15
N ASN A 134 -23.35 -6.88 -10.99
CA ASN A 134 -23.58 -7.78 -12.12
C ASN A 134 -23.39 -9.23 -11.64
N PRO A 135 -24.43 -10.10 -11.65
CA PRO A 135 -24.33 -11.50 -11.25
C PRO A 135 -23.32 -12.31 -12.06
N THR A 136 -22.98 -11.87 -13.27
CA THR A 136 -21.93 -12.48 -14.10
C THR A 136 -20.55 -12.34 -13.45
N PHE A 137 -20.32 -11.29 -12.65
CA PHE A 137 -19.00 -10.98 -12.10
C PHE A 137 -18.63 -11.83 -10.88
N GLU A 138 -19.60 -12.15 -10.01
CA GLU A 138 -19.39 -13.13 -8.92
C GLU A 138 -18.97 -14.50 -9.49
N LYS A 139 -19.52 -14.86 -10.65
CA LYS A 139 -19.13 -16.09 -11.34
C LYS A 139 -17.73 -16.02 -11.95
N LEU A 140 -17.22 -14.82 -12.26
CA LEU A 140 -15.86 -14.59 -12.75
C LEU A 140 -14.81 -14.53 -11.63
N MET A 141 -15.26 -14.31 -10.39
CA MET A 141 -14.42 -14.18 -9.19
C MET A 141 -15.11 -14.88 -8.02
N PRO A 142 -15.12 -16.22 -7.98
CA PRO A 142 -15.73 -16.96 -6.87
C PRO A 142 -15.00 -16.74 -5.55
N ASP A 143 -13.81 -16.14 -5.60
CA ASP A 143 -12.96 -15.79 -4.46
C ASP A 143 -13.04 -14.27 -4.14
N LEU A 144 -14.16 -13.61 -4.46
CA LEU A 144 -14.36 -12.21 -4.05
C LEU A 144 -14.22 -12.10 -2.53
N PRO A 145 -13.53 -11.06 -2.03
CA PRO A 145 -13.42 -10.86 -0.59
C PRO A 145 -14.82 -10.70 -0.01
N LEU A 146 -15.05 -11.33 1.13
CA LEU A 146 -16.30 -11.21 1.87
C LEU A 146 -16.50 -9.76 2.33
N ARG A 147 -17.76 -9.37 2.46
CA ARG A 147 -18.11 -8.11 3.11
C ARG A 147 -17.61 -8.20 4.57
N PRO A 148 -16.82 -7.23 5.05
CA PRO A 148 -16.38 -7.23 6.45
C PRO A 148 -17.56 -7.18 7.41
N LEU A 149 -17.45 -7.81 8.58
CA LEU A 149 -18.49 -7.76 9.61
C LEU A 149 -18.90 -6.33 9.99
N ASP A 150 -17.94 -5.41 9.97
CA ASP A 150 -18.17 -3.99 10.30
C ASP A 150 -19.07 -3.27 9.29
N PHE A 151 -19.26 -3.83 8.11
CA PHE A 151 -20.06 -3.24 7.01
C PHE A 151 -21.39 -3.97 6.81
N MET A 152 -21.76 -4.88 7.72
CA MET A 152 -23.10 -5.48 7.71
C MET A 152 -24.17 -4.40 8.01
N PRO A 153 -25.43 -4.57 7.54
CA PRO A 153 -26.46 -3.52 7.63
C PRO A 153 -26.70 -2.94 9.02
N ASP A 154 -26.56 -3.74 10.07
CA ASP A 154 -26.78 -3.34 11.46
C ASP A 154 -25.48 -2.97 12.21
N ALA A 155 -24.35 -2.96 11.50
CA ALA A 155 -23.05 -2.66 12.07
C ALA A 155 -22.77 -1.15 12.09
N ASP A 156 -22.06 -0.70 13.12
CA ASP A 156 -21.50 0.65 13.16
C ASP A 156 -20.21 0.69 12.33
N ALA A 157 -20.37 0.98 11.04
CA ALA A 157 -19.29 0.99 10.07
C ALA A 157 -18.12 1.91 10.47
N VAL A 158 -18.40 3.05 11.10
CA VAL A 158 -17.36 4.01 11.49
C VAL A 158 -16.62 3.51 12.73
N ALA A 159 -17.33 3.04 13.75
CA ALA A 159 -16.68 2.43 14.91
C ALA A 159 -15.84 1.21 14.52
N GLY A 160 -16.35 0.35 13.63
CA GLY A 160 -15.62 -0.81 13.13
C GLY A 160 -14.30 -0.46 12.45
N VAL A 161 -14.30 0.48 11.49
CA VAL A 161 -13.06 0.86 10.80
C VAL A 161 -12.06 1.57 11.73
N LEU A 162 -12.51 2.33 12.74
CA LEU A 162 -11.63 3.00 13.70
C LEU A 162 -11.00 2.05 14.73
N THR A 163 -11.56 0.86 14.95
CA THR A 163 -11.17 0.02 16.10
C THR A 163 -10.67 -1.36 15.71
N ARG A 164 -11.34 -2.02 14.78
CA ARG A 164 -11.10 -3.44 14.48
C ARG A 164 -10.53 -3.66 13.10
N GLY A 165 -11.03 -2.92 12.11
CA GLY A 165 -10.59 -3.03 10.73
C GLY A 165 -9.13 -2.56 10.48
N PRO A 166 -8.63 -2.76 9.25
CA PRO A 166 -7.28 -2.34 8.83
C PRO A 166 -7.05 -0.82 8.92
N PHE A 167 -8.11 -0.02 9.06
CA PHE A 167 -8.04 1.43 9.18
C PHE A 167 -7.80 1.91 10.62
N SER A 168 -7.92 1.03 11.62
CA SER A 168 -7.67 1.35 13.03
C SER A 168 -6.25 1.89 13.26
N VAL A 169 -5.32 1.54 12.37
CA VAL A 169 -3.94 2.07 12.36
C VAL A 169 -3.89 3.60 12.27
N PHE A 170 -4.92 4.25 11.72
CA PHE A 170 -5.02 5.71 11.61
C PHE A 170 -5.58 6.39 12.85
N SER A 171 -6.11 5.62 13.80
CA SER A 171 -6.74 6.17 14.99
C SER A 171 -5.71 6.86 15.90
N GLN A 172 -6.20 7.85 16.63
CA GLN A 172 -5.48 8.51 17.71
C GLN A 172 -6.42 8.73 18.89
N VAL A 173 -5.88 8.73 20.11
CA VAL A 173 -6.63 9.09 21.31
C VAL A 173 -6.65 10.61 21.43
N ASP A 174 -7.86 11.17 21.48
CA ASP A 174 -8.05 12.56 21.89
C ASP A 174 -7.70 12.70 23.38
N LYS A 175 -6.75 13.57 23.69
CA LYS A 175 -6.20 13.68 25.06
C LYS A 175 -7.19 14.28 26.05
N GLU A 176 -8.20 15.03 25.57
CA GLU A 176 -9.17 15.69 26.44
C GLU A 176 -10.36 14.78 26.73
N SER A 177 -10.88 14.09 25.70
CA SER A 177 -12.07 13.24 25.85
C SER A 177 -11.76 11.76 26.07
N GLY A 178 -10.56 11.30 25.70
CA GLY A 178 -10.23 9.88 25.62
C GLY A 178 -10.90 9.14 24.47
N ASP A 179 -11.63 9.83 23.59
CA ASP A 179 -12.24 9.23 22.41
C ASP A 179 -11.17 8.82 21.39
N LEU A 180 -11.44 7.78 20.59
CA LEU A 180 -10.63 7.49 19.41
C LEU A 180 -11.10 8.36 18.25
N VAL A 181 -10.14 8.92 17.54
CA VAL A 181 -10.37 9.91 16.48
C VAL A 181 -9.61 9.53 15.22
N ILE A 182 -10.23 9.75 14.06
CA ILE A 182 -9.55 9.86 12.77
C ILE A 182 -9.92 11.22 12.18
N ASP A 183 -8.91 12.02 11.87
CA ASP A 183 -9.06 13.34 11.25
C ASP A 183 -8.69 13.29 9.76
N LEU A 184 -9.70 13.52 8.91
CA LEU A 184 -9.58 13.64 7.46
C LEU A 184 -10.09 15.01 6.97
N SER A 185 -10.17 16.00 7.85
CA SER A 185 -10.64 17.37 7.54
C SER A 185 -9.82 18.03 6.44
N ILE A 186 -8.56 17.64 6.26
CA ILE A 186 -7.70 18.08 5.16
C ILE A 186 -8.33 17.87 3.77
N PHE A 187 -9.14 16.82 3.57
CA PHE A 187 -9.84 16.58 2.30
C PHE A 187 -10.90 17.63 1.98
N GLU A 188 -11.43 18.35 2.99
CA GLU A 188 -12.45 19.39 2.80
C GLU A 188 -11.92 20.63 2.04
N ASN A 189 -10.59 20.78 2.02
CA ASN A 189 -9.89 21.84 1.29
C ASN A 189 -9.84 21.60 -0.22
N PHE A 190 -10.16 20.39 -0.68
CA PHE A 190 -10.06 20.02 -2.10
C PHE A 190 -11.44 19.92 -2.73
N GLN A 191 -11.58 20.51 -3.91
CA GLN A 191 -12.85 20.54 -4.62
C GLN A 191 -12.95 19.33 -5.57
N PRO A 192 -13.87 18.38 -5.33
CA PRO A 192 -14.03 17.28 -6.24
C PRO A 192 -14.68 17.74 -7.55
N ARG A 193 -14.43 16.98 -8.62
CA ARG A 193 -15.03 17.18 -9.93
C ARG A 193 -16.53 16.95 -9.86
N LYS A 194 -17.31 17.71 -10.64
CA LYS A 194 -18.75 17.43 -10.78
C LYS A 194 -18.93 16.02 -11.40
N PRO A 195 -19.94 15.24 -10.98
CA PRO A 195 -21.03 15.57 -10.05
C PRO A 195 -20.73 15.24 -8.57
N PHE A 196 -19.49 14.94 -8.21
CA PHE A 196 -19.14 14.48 -6.87
C PHE A 196 -19.20 15.61 -5.83
N VAL A 197 -19.50 15.25 -4.58
CA VAL A 197 -19.51 16.19 -3.44
C VAL A 197 -18.24 16.08 -2.62
N LYS A 198 -17.91 17.14 -1.87
CA LYS A 198 -16.77 17.17 -0.94
C LYS A 198 -16.83 16.01 0.05
N VAL A 199 -15.66 15.49 0.39
CA VAL A 199 -15.43 14.42 1.36
C VAL A 199 -14.44 14.89 2.42
N GLY A 200 -14.42 14.25 3.58
CA GLY A 200 -13.55 14.63 4.69
C GLY A 200 -14.23 14.41 6.03
N GLY A 201 -13.75 15.12 7.05
CA GLY A 201 -14.34 15.16 8.38
C GLY A 201 -13.52 14.49 9.47
N VAL A 202 -13.97 14.66 10.70
CA VAL A 202 -13.38 14.09 11.91
C VAL A 202 -14.38 13.13 12.54
N ALA A 203 -14.07 11.83 12.52
CA ALA A 203 -14.89 10.82 13.20
C ALA A 203 -14.36 10.60 14.61
N ARG A 204 -15.28 10.55 15.58
CA ARG A 204 -14.98 10.25 16.98
C ARG A 204 -15.79 9.04 17.42
N VAL A 205 -15.13 8.07 18.04
CA VAL A 205 -15.76 6.88 18.63
C VAL A 205 -15.37 6.78 20.09
N SER A 206 -16.32 6.39 20.93
CA SER A 206 -16.11 6.23 22.37
C SER A 206 -16.58 4.84 22.79
N LEU A 207 -16.10 4.36 23.93
CA LEU A 207 -16.76 3.23 24.56
C LEU A 207 -18.22 3.60 24.87
N ASN A 208 -19.12 2.64 24.71
CA ASN A 208 -20.49 2.76 25.18
C ASN A 208 -20.54 2.78 26.72
N GLU A 209 -21.73 3.01 27.29
CA GLU A 209 -21.90 3.23 28.73
C GLU A 209 -21.41 2.06 29.61
N ASP A 210 -21.49 0.83 29.11
CA ASP A 210 -21.01 -0.37 29.82
C ASP A 210 -19.52 -0.67 29.62
N GLY A 211 -18.82 0.12 28.79
CA GLY A 211 -17.40 -0.05 28.51
C GLY A 211 -17.04 -1.25 27.64
N THR A 212 -18.00 -1.92 27.01
CA THR A 212 -17.76 -3.20 26.31
C THR A 212 -17.48 -3.06 24.82
N LYS A 213 -17.92 -1.96 24.18
CA LYS A 213 -17.75 -1.75 22.74
C LYS A 213 -17.58 -0.28 22.39
N TYR A 214 -16.78 -0.02 21.37
CA TYR A 214 -16.74 1.29 20.76
C TYR A 214 -17.98 1.54 19.89
N VAL A 215 -18.50 2.76 19.97
CA VAL A 215 -19.63 3.25 19.18
C VAL A 215 -19.29 4.63 18.62
N THR A 216 -19.81 4.93 17.44
CA THR A 216 -19.62 6.25 16.83
C THR A 216 -20.36 7.30 17.62
N LYS A 217 -19.60 8.25 18.15
CA LYS A 217 -20.12 9.39 18.91
C LYS A 217 -20.56 10.50 17.97
N SER A 218 -19.73 10.83 16.98
CA SER A 218 -20.01 11.89 16.04
C SER A 218 -19.09 11.86 14.81
N ILE A 219 -19.54 12.50 13.74
CA ILE A 219 -18.72 12.91 12.61
C ILE A 219 -18.85 14.43 12.48
N GLU A 220 -17.75 15.13 12.50
CA GLU A 220 -17.69 16.57 12.24
C GLU A 220 -17.27 16.81 10.79
N PHE A 221 -18.00 17.67 10.07
CA PHE A 221 -17.71 18.02 8.67
C PHE A 221 -18.17 19.45 8.41
N ASP A 222 -17.32 20.29 7.83
CA ASP A 222 -17.61 21.70 7.53
C ASP A 222 -18.14 22.46 8.77
N GLY A 223 -17.50 22.24 9.92
CA GLY A 223 -17.85 22.82 11.23
C GLY A 223 -19.17 22.31 11.84
N THR A 224 -19.87 21.36 11.19
CA THR A 224 -21.12 20.80 11.67
C THR A 224 -20.90 19.42 12.27
N VAL A 225 -21.43 19.18 13.48
CA VAL A 225 -21.33 17.89 14.18
C VAL A 225 -22.58 17.05 13.94
N TYR A 226 -22.41 15.88 13.33
CA TYR A 226 -23.46 14.91 13.05
C TYR A 226 -23.36 13.71 13.99
N LYS A 227 -24.42 13.45 14.76
CA LYS A 227 -24.54 12.25 15.62
C LYS A 227 -25.35 11.15 14.91
N PRO A 228 -25.19 9.86 15.23
CA PRO A 228 -25.90 8.77 14.55
C PRO A 228 -27.41 8.95 14.37
N ALA A 229 -28.10 9.56 15.35
CA ALA A 229 -29.54 9.83 15.31
C ALA A 229 -29.93 11.05 14.45
N SER A 230 -28.98 11.79 13.89
CA SER A 230 -29.24 13.04 13.14
C SER A 230 -29.58 12.74 11.68
N ASN A 231 -30.54 13.46 11.10
CA ASN A 231 -30.94 13.28 9.69
C ASN A 231 -29.78 13.41 8.68
N GLY A 232 -28.77 14.24 8.98
CA GLY A 232 -27.60 14.44 8.11
C GLY A 232 -26.49 13.38 8.27
N TYR A 233 -26.58 12.52 9.29
CA TYR A 233 -25.53 11.56 9.62
C TYR A 233 -25.22 10.56 8.50
N PRO A 234 -26.21 9.96 7.79
CA PRO A 234 -25.91 9.04 6.70
C PRO A 234 -25.01 9.65 5.62
N MET A 235 -25.24 10.92 5.25
CA MET A 235 -24.40 11.63 4.29
C MET A 235 -23.01 11.94 4.87
N ALA A 236 -22.94 12.41 6.13
CA ALA A 236 -21.66 12.67 6.80
C ALA A 236 -20.80 11.39 6.89
N GLN A 237 -21.41 10.25 7.22
CA GLN A 237 -20.77 8.94 7.23
C GLN A 237 -20.21 8.57 5.86
N LYS A 238 -20.99 8.74 4.78
CA LYS A 238 -20.52 8.47 3.41
C LYS A 238 -19.34 9.35 3.02
N ARG A 239 -19.38 10.64 3.36
CA ARG A 239 -18.28 11.59 3.10
C ARG A 239 -17.01 11.21 3.85
N PHE A 240 -17.13 10.86 5.13
CA PHE A 240 -16.00 10.43 5.94
C PHE A 240 -15.38 9.12 5.41
N LEU A 241 -16.21 8.09 5.17
CA LEU A 241 -15.72 6.80 4.66
C LEU A 241 -15.13 6.92 3.25
N ALA A 242 -15.64 7.82 2.40
CA ALA A 242 -15.05 8.10 1.10
C ALA A 242 -13.70 8.81 1.21
N ALA A 243 -13.55 9.76 2.13
CA ALA A 243 -12.25 10.35 2.41
C ALA A 243 -11.27 9.31 2.94
N LEU A 244 -11.70 8.41 3.83
CA LEU A 244 -10.86 7.35 4.37
C LEU A 244 -10.38 6.40 3.26
N ASN A 245 -11.26 6.03 2.32
CA ASN A 245 -10.88 5.21 1.16
C ASN A 245 -9.80 5.89 0.31
N ASN A 246 -9.98 7.19 0.02
CA ASN A 246 -9.02 7.97 -0.75
C ASN A 246 -7.69 8.15 0.01
N TYR A 247 -7.72 8.44 1.31
CA TYR A 247 -6.53 8.55 2.16
C TYR A 247 -5.74 7.25 2.16
N THR A 248 -6.39 6.12 2.43
CA THR A 248 -5.75 4.81 2.42
C THR A 248 -5.16 4.49 1.05
N THR A 249 -5.89 4.76 -0.04
CA THR A 249 -5.41 4.45 -1.39
C THR A 249 -4.22 5.31 -1.81
N PHE A 250 -4.28 6.64 -1.66
CA PHE A 250 -3.30 7.54 -2.27
C PHE A 250 -2.18 7.92 -1.32
N ILE A 251 -2.51 8.14 -0.05
CA ILE A 251 -1.56 8.64 0.92
C ILE A 251 -0.88 7.46 1.60
N ASP A 252 -1.63 6.62 2.29
CA ASP A 252 -1.05 5.54 3.08
C ASP A 252 -0.42 4.43 2.21
N HIS A 253 -1.19 3.91 1.25
CA HIS A 253 -0.73 2.83 0.38
C HIS A 253 0.26 3.32 -0.67
N LEU A 254 -0.18 4.17 -1.60
CA LEU A 254 0.66 4.57 -2.72
C LEU A 254 1.83 5.48 -2.30
N THR A 255 1.59 6.52 -1.48
CA THR A 255 2.65 7.48 -1.17
C THR A 255 3.57 6.95 -0.07
N PHE A 256 3.05 6.56 1.09
CA PHE A 256 3.88 6.20 2.24
C PHE A 256 4.47 4.80 2.10
N CYS A 257 3.65 3.77 1.86
CA CYS A 257 4.13 2.40 1.77
C CYS A 257 4.97 2.15 0.50
N HIS A 258 4.45 2.48 -0.69
CA HIS A 258 5.14 2.20 -1.96
C HIS A 258 6.28 3.17 -2.26
N ILE A 259 6.00 4.47 -2.35
CA ILE A 259 6.96 5.46 -2.85
C ILE A 259 7.98 5.85 -1.79
N LEU A 260 7.55 6.25 -0.59
CA LEU A 260 8.48 6.70 0.44
C LEU A 260 9.20 5.53 1.11
N GLY A 261 8.47 4.52 1.56
CA GLY A 261 9.05 3.36 2.24
C GLY A 261 9.80 2.43 1.29
N ALA A 262 9.06 1.62 0.53
CA ALA A 262 9.65 0.47 -0.16
C ALA A 262 10.50 0.83 -1.37
N GLN A 263 10.13 1.84 -2.17
CA GLN A 263 10.90 2.26 -3.34
C GLN A 263 12.28 2.80 -2.95
N ASN A 264 12.34 3.74 -1.99
CA ASN A 264 13.62 4.30 -1.55
C ASN A 264 14.49 3.22 -0.90
N ASN A 265 13.90 2.31 -0.13
CA ASN A 265 14.64 1.15 0.39
C ASN A 265 15.22 0.29 -0.73
N ALA A 266 14.41 -0.07 -1.73
CA ALA A 266 14.85 -0.88 -2.86
C ALA A 266 16.01 -0.21 -3.61
N LEU A 267 15.90 1.08 -3.92
CA LEU A 267 16.96 1.84 -4.57
C LEU A 267 18.24 1.88 -3.74
N ALA A 268 18.13 2.21 -2.45
CA ALA A 268 19.28 2.27 -1.55
C ALA A 268 20.00 0.92 -1.42
N ILE A 269 19.25 -0.19 -1.35
CA ILE A 269 19.79 -1.56 -1.35
C ILE A 269 20.57 -1.82 -2.64
N PHE A 270 19.98 -1.55 -3.80
CA PHE A 270 20.60 -1.84 -5.09
C PHE A 270 21.84 -1.00 -5.37
N GLU A 271 21.86 0.27 -4.93
CA GLU A 271 22.97 1.19 -5.15
C GLU A 271 24.16 0.92 -4.22
N ASN A 272 23.92 0.52 -2.97
CA ASN A 272 24.95 0.55 -1.93
C ASN A 272 25.36 -0.83 -1.40
N LEU A 273 24.47 -1.82 -1.44
CA LEU A 273 24.72 -3.15 -0.88
C LEU A 273 25.08 -4.15 -1.98
N PRO A 274 26.31 -4.71 -1.99
CA PRO A 274 26.68 -5.80 -2.88
C PRO A 274 25.70 -6.98 -2.80
N SER A 275 25.56 -7.76 -3.88
CA SER A 275 24.64 -8.90 -3.92
C SER A 275 24.88 -9.94 -2.82
N GLY A 276 26.14 -10.11 -2.40
CA GLY A 276 26.53 -10.99 -1.30
C GLY A 276 26.43 -10.36 0.10
N HIS A 277 26.01 -9.10 0.21
CA HIS A 277 25.91 -8.40 1.50
C HIS A 277 24.75 -8.98 2.33
N HIS A 278 24.99 -9.28 3.60
CA HIS A 278 24.02 -9.97 4.46
C HIS A 278 22.71 -9.20 4.64
N LEU A 279 22.75 -7.86 4.79
CA LEU A 279 21.55 -7.04 4.83
C LEU A 279 20.75 -7.07 3.51
N ARG A 280 21.42 -7.18 2.36
CA ARG A 280 20.74 -7.29 1.07
C ARG A 280 20.07 -8.65 0.94
N ILE A 281 20.76 -9.74 1.29
CA ILE A 281 20.19 -11.09 1.28
C ILE A 281 18.92 -11.14 2.15
N LEU A 282 18.95 -10.52 3.33
CA LEU A 282 17.82 -10.42 4.24
C LEU A 282 16.63 -9.66 3.65
N MET A 283 16.89 -8.46 3.11
CA MET A 283 15.81 -7.54 2.67
C MET A 283 15.31 -7.80 1.25
N GLN A 284 16.10 -8.44 0.39
CA GLN A 284 15.78 -8.64 -1.02
C GLN A 284 14.40 -9.27 -1.26
N PRO A 285 13.95 -10.29 -0.49
CA PRO A 285 12.60 -10.84 -0.63
C PRO A 285 11.51 -9.78 -0.47
N PHE A 286 11.72 -8.79 0.41
CA PHE A 286 10.76 -7.77 0.81
C PHE A 286 10.65 -6.55 -0.09
N ILE A 287 11.50 -6.47 -1.12
CA ILE A 287 11.50 -5.41 -2.13
C ILE A 287 11.30 -5.95 -3.55
N THR A 288 10.94 -7.23 -3.67
CA THR A 288 10.80 -7.92 -4.95
C THR A 288 9.69 -7.25 -5.76
N GLU A 289 10.02 -6.86 -7.00
CA GLU A 289 9.14 -6.13 -7.95
C GLU A 289 8.67 -4.73 -7.53
N THR A 290 9.05 -4.22 -6.36
CA THR A 290 8.65 -2.88 -5.91
C THR A 290 8.98 -1.82 -6.95
N THR A 291 10.20 -1.83 -7.49
CA THR A 291 10.65 -0.86 -8.51
C THR A 291 9.93 -1.03 -9.84
N LYS A 292 9.57 -2.25 -10.20
CA LYS A 292 8.85 -2.54 -11.44
C LYS A 292 7.44 -1.98 -11.34
N VAL A 293 6.71 -2.30 -10.28
CA VAL A 293 5.33 -1.82 -10.13
C VAL A 293 5.28 -0.30 -9.99
N ASN A 294 6.14 0.30 -9.17
CA ASN A 294 6.15 1.74 -8.98
C ASN A 294 6.48 2.52 -10.26
N ASN A 295 7.24 1.94 -11.19
CA ASN A 295 7.56 2.61 -12.45
C ASN A 295 6.58 2.26 -13.58
N GLU A 296 6.12 1.01 -13.67
CA GLU A 296 5.24 0.56 -14.76
C GLU A 296 3.77 0.93 -14.51
N LEU A 297 3.28 0.82 -13.26
CA LEU A 297 1.87 1.06 -12.96
C LEU A 297 1.54 2.53 -12.73
N ILE A 298 2.51 3.39 -12.43
CA ILE A 298 2.25 4.82 -12.15
C ILE A 298 1.60 5.53 -13.33
N ASP A 299 1.95 5.13 -14.55
CA ASP A 299 1.34 5.62 -15.80
C ASP A 299 -0.17 5.33 -15.83
N GLY A 300 -0.55 4.10 -15.49
CA GLY A 300 -1.94 3.66 -15.41
C GLY A 300 -2.69 4.19 -14.19
N LEU A 301 -1.99 4.48 -13.09
CA LEU A 301 -2.60 4.88 -11.82
C LEU A 301 -2.82 6.38 -11.72
N ILE A 302 -1.78 7.22 -11.89
CA ILE A 302 -1.84 8.66 -11.56
C ILE A 302 -1.15 9.60 -12.57
N LYS A 303 -0.58 9.13 -13.67
CA LYS A 303 0.17 10.03 -14.58
C LYS A 303 -0.69 11.02 -15.36
N PHE A 304 -1.93 10.66 -15.69
CA PHE A 304 -2.82 11.44 -16.53
C PHE A 304 -4.19 11.62 -15.87
N GLU A 305 -4.95 12.63 -16.28
CA GLU A 305 -6.33 12.85 -15.81
C GLU A 305 -7.27 11.65 -16.10
N LYS A 306 -6.90 10.82 -17.07
CA LYS A 306 -7.61 9.59 -17.45
C LYS A 306 -7.02 8.31 -16.83
N SER A 307 -5.99 8.43 -15.99
CA SER A 307 -5.48 7.31 -15.20
C SER A 307 -6.54 6.85 -14.18
N ASN A 308 -6.36 5.65 -13.63
CA ASN A 308 -7.39 5.00 -12.80
C ASN A 308 -7.78 5.86 -11.59
N VAL A 309 -6.79 6.38 -10.85
CA VAL A 309 -7.01 7.09 -9.59
C VAL A 309 -7.81 8.39 -9.77
N PRO A 310 -7.41 9.34 -10.64
CA PRO A 310 -8.26 10.50 -10.93
C PRO A 310 -9.68 10.09 -11.34
N SER A 311 -9.79 9.03 -12.14
CA SER A 311 -11.08 8.56 -12.67
C SER A 311 -12.08 8.10 -11.60
N TYR A 312 -11.64 7.43 -10.52
CA TYR A 312 -12.54 6.93 -9.48
C TYR A 312 -12.53 7.73 -8.15
N SER A 313 -11.52 8.55 -7.90
CA SER A 313 -11.38 9.29 -6.62
C SER A 313 -12.34 10.47 -6.48
N GLY A 314 -12.87 10.95 -7.62
CA GLY A 314 -13.64 12.18 -7.69
C GLY A 314 -12.79 13.45 -7.77
N PHE A 315 -11.47 13.37 -7.59
CA PHE A 315 -10.56 14.51 -7.69
C PHE A 315 -9.89 14.59 -9.07
N ASN A 316 -9.51 15.79 -9.49
CA ASN A 316 -8.64 15.96 -10.65
C ASN A 316 -7.18 15.65 -10.27
N LEU A 317 -6.33 15.43 -11.27
CA LEU A 317 -4.93 15.08 -11.06
C LEU A 317 -4.15 16.18 -10.32
N LYS A 318 -4.44 17.46 -10.57
CA LYS A 318 -3.76 18.59 -9.92
C LYS A 318 -3.99 18.57 -8.40
N ASP A 319 -5.23 18.37 -7.98
CA ASP A 319 -5.62 18.31 -6.57
C ASP A 319 -5.01 17.09 -5.89
N LEU A 320 -5.03 15.92 -6.55
CA LEU A 320 -4.37 14.71 -6.06
C LEU A 320 -2.86 14.92 -5.87
N ALA A 321 -2.19 15.54 -6.84
CA ALA A 321 -0.78 15.84 -6.74
C ALA A 321 -0.48 16.84 -5.61
N GLN A 322 -1.36 17.83 -5.40
CA GLN A 322 -1.24 18.77 -4.29
C GLN A 322 -1.43 18.08 -2.92
N MET A 323 -2.42 17.19 -2.80
CA MET A 323 -2.63 16.37 -1.61
C MET A 323 -1.38 15.53 -1.30
N MET A 324 -0.90 14.76 -2.28
CA MET A 324 0.29 13.92 -2.11
C MET A 324 1.52 14.75 -1.70
N ARG A 325 1.76 15.91 -2.34
CA ARG A 325 2.86 16.80 -1.96
C ARG A 325 2.77 17.29 -0.52
N LYS A 326 1.56 17.67 -0.08
CA LYS A 326 1.35 18.12 1.30
C LYS A 326 1.73 17.02 2.29
N TYR A 327 1.22 15.81 2.08
CA TYR A 327 1.53 14.67 2.94
C TYR A 327 2.99 14.22 2.87
N VAL A 328 3.66 14.33 1.72
CA VAL A 328 5.11 14.07 1.63
C VAL A 328 5.91 15.09 2.44
N ASN A 329 5.51 16.36 2.43
CA ASN A 329 6.20 17.42 3.19
C ASN A 329 6.00 17.29 4.71
N GLU A 330 4.84 16.77 5.12
CA GLU A 330 4.49 16.52 6.52
C GLU A 330 4.88 15.10 6.98
N PHE A 331 5.47 14.30 6.08
CA PHE A 331 5.82 12.91 6.37
C PHE A 331 6.95 12.83 7.40
N ASP A 332 6.68 12.07 8.45
CA ASP A 332 7.65 11.67 9.45
C ASP A 332 7.96 10.19 9.27
N ILE A 333 9.24 9.86 9.06
CA ILE A 333 9.66 8.45 8.87
C ILE A 333 9.28 7.56 10.06
N ARG A 334 9.12 8.12 11.27
CA ARG A 334 8.66 7.37 12.45
C ARG A 334 7.27 6.80 12.27
N TYR A 335 6.47 7.35 11.34
CA TYR A 335 5.18 6.79 10.93
C TYR A 335 5.31 5.38 10.33
N LEU A 336 6.49 5.01 9.79
CA LEU A 336 6.74 3.66 9.29
C LEU A 336 6.90 2.62 10.42
N ASP A 337 7.27 3.04 11.62
CA ASP A 337 7.35 2.16 12.78
C ASP A 337 5.97 2.08 13.45
N PRO A 338 5.30 0.91 13.40
CA PRO A 338 3.95 0.80 13.93
C PRO A 338 3.89 1.01 15.44
N VAL A 339 4.91 0.57 16.19
CA VAL A 339 4.93 0.71 17.65
C VAL A 339 5.12 2.17 18.05
N GLN A 340 6.07 2.88 17.43
CA GLN A 340 6.25 4.31 17.67
C GLN A 340 5.01 5.12 17.28
N ARG A 341 4.42 4.81 16.12
CA ARG A 341 3.20 5.45 15.64
C ARG A 341 2.05 5.28 16.62
N TYR A 342 1.74 4.06 17.03
CA TYR A 342 0.62 3.79 17.94
C TYR A 342 0.85 4.41 19.32
N THR A 343 2.08 4.35 19.84
CA THR A 343 2.45 4.99 21.11
C THR A 343 2.27 6.52 21.03
N THR A 344 2.72 7.14 19.95
CA THR A 344 2.57 8.59 19.71
C THR A 344 1.09 8.99 19.62
N ASN A 345 0.28 8.12 19.01
CA ASN A 345 -1.16 8.28 18.90
C ASN A 345 -1.93 7.92 20.18
N GLY A 346 -1.24 7.52 21.26
CA GLY A 346 -1.87 7.14 22.53
C GLY A 346 -2.61 5.81 22.49
N LEU A 347 -2.42 4.98 21.47
CA LEU A 347 -3.11 3.71 21.30
C LEU A 347 -2.45 2.61 22.15
N PRO A 348 -3.21 1.85 22.95
CA PRO A 348 -2.67 0.73 23.72
C PRO A 348 -2.29 -0.44 22.80
N LEU A 349 -1.05 -0.93 22.91
CA LEU A 349 -0.51 -2.00 22.06
C LEU A 349 -1.06 -3.40 22.42
N ASP A 350 -1.52 -3.58 23.66
CA ASP A 350 -1.99 -4.87 24.18
C ASP A 350 -3.52 -4.97 24.28
N ASP A 351 -4.27 -3.95 23.85
CA ASP A 351 -5.72 -3.92 23.96
C ASP A 351 -6.39 -4.80 22.90
N ILE A 352 -7.08 -5.84 23.36
CA ILE A 352 -7.78 -6.80 22.49
C ILE A 352 -8.99 -6.18 21.77
N SER A 353 -9.52 -5.05 22.26
CA SER A 353 -10.56 -4.30 21.57
C SER A 353 -10.05 -3.56 20.32
N LEU A 354 -8.71 -3.49 20.16
CA LEU A 354 -8.00 -2.97 18.99
C LEU A 354 -7.18 -4.09 18.30
N PRO A 355 -7.84 -5.14 17.79
CA PRO A 355 -7.17 -6.38 17.36
C PRO A 355 -6.14 -6.18 16.25
N THR A 356 -6.39 -5.28 15.29
CA THR A 356 -5.44 -4.96 14.22
C THR A 356 -4.18 -4.27 14.76
N ILE A 357 -4.33 -3.34 15.72
CA ILE A 357 -3.21 -2.64 16.38
C ILE A 357 -2.36 -3.65 17.13
N GLN A 358 -3.00 -4.47 17.97
CA GLN A 358 -2.32 -5.50 18.77
C GLN A 358 -1.60 -6.52 17.88
N SER A 359 -2.27 -7.01 16.84
CA SER A 359 -1.69 -7.93 15.85
C SER A 359 -0.45 -7.33 15.21
N THR A 360 -0.56 -6.08 14.76
CA THR A 360 0.52 -5.38 14.08
C THR A 360 1.73 -5.22 14.99
N ALA A 361 1.53 -4.79 16.25
CA ALA A 361 2.60 -4.63 17.22
C ALA A 361 3.29 -5.97 17.54
N LYS A 362 2.51 -7.05 17.76
CA LYS A 362 3.05 -8.39 18.03
C LYS A 362 3.88 -8.95 16.87
N ILE A 363 3.38 -8.83 15.64
CA ILE A 363 4.13 -9.30 14.46
C ILE A 363 5.38 -8.44 14.21
N PHE A 364 5.29 -7.13 14.41
CA PHE A 364 6.45 -6.24 14.31
C PHE A 364 7.54 -6.60 15.33
N GLN A 365 7.16 -6.96 16.56
CA GLN A 365 8.10 -7.44 17.56
C GLN A 365 8.82 -8.73 17.13
N ILE A 366 8.13 -9.63 16.42
CA ILE A 366 8.75 -10.83 15.85
C ILE A 366 9.76 -10.46 14.75
N TYR A 367 9.44 -9.50 13.87
CA TYR A 367 10.39 -8.96 12.88
C TYR A 367 11.61 -8.34 13.56
N ARG A 368 11.40 -7.58 14.63
CA ARG A 368 12.48 -6.97 15.42
C ARG A 368 13.44 -7.98 16.01
N GLN A 369 12.93 -9.01 16.67
CA GLN A 369 13.75 -10.09 17.22
C GLN A 369 14.56 -10.80 16.12
N PHE A 370 13.93 -11.06 14.98
CA PHE A 370 14.57 -11.69 13.83
C PHE A 370 15.72 -10.84 13.28
N THR A 371 15.48 -9.54 13.03
CA THR A 371 16.51 -8.63 12.48
C THR A 371 17.63 -8.35 13.48
N GLU A 372 17.33 -8.30 14.78
CA GLU A 372 18.34 -8.16 15.83
C GLU A 372 19.26 -9.37 15.91
N ALA A 373 18.70 -10.58 15.90
CA ALA A 373 19.48 -11.81 15.88
C ALA A 373 20.36 -11.88 14.62
N TRP A 374 19.82 -11.50 13.46
CA TRP A 374 20.56 -11.44 12.21
C TRP A 374 21.71 -10.43 12.25
N CYS A 375 21.44 -9.19 12.67
CA CYS A 375 22.47 -8.14 12.71
C CYS A 375 23.56 -8.47 13.72
N LYS A 376 23.22 -9.03 14.88
CA LYS A 376 24.19 -9.49 15.89
C LYS A 376 25.13 -10.57 15.34
N GLU A 377 24.67 -11.42 14.42
CA GLU A 377 25.55 -12.42 13.81
C GLU A 377 26.58 -11.80 12.86
N PHE A 378 26.19 -10.78 12.08
CA PHE A 378 27.06 -10.25 11.02
C PHE A 378 27.93 -9.08 11.45
N PHE A 379 27.50 -8.29 12.43
CA PHE A 379 28.25 -7.14 12.93
C PHE A 379 28.92 -7.49 14.28
N LYS A 380 29.90 -8.41 14.24
CA LYS A 380 30.50 -9.04 15.43
C LYS A 380 31.24 -8.05 16.35
N ASP A 381 31.79 -6.98 15.79
CA ASP A 381 32.53 -5.95 16.53
C ASP A 381 31.64 -4.78 16.98
N GLY A 382 30.32 -4.86 16.74
CA GLY A 382 29.40 -3.77 17.05
C GLY A 382 29.50 -2.58 16.09
N GLU A 383 30.36 -2.65 15.08
CA GLU A 383 30.54 -1.60 14.08
C GLU A 383 29.84 -1.90 12.76
N LEU A 384 29.27 -0.85 12.15
CA LEU A 384 28.68 -0.92 10.80
C LEU A 384 29.78 -0.83 9.74
N ASP A 385 29.73 -1.72 8.75
CA ASP A 385 30.64 -1.69 7.62
C ASP A 385 30.39 -0.47 6.68
N SER A 386 31.34 -0.22 5.78
CA SER A 386 31.26 0.93 4.87
C SER A 386 30.08 0.89 3.89
N ALA A 387 29.62 -0.29 3.47
CA ALA A 387 28.47 -0.43 2.56
C ALA A 387 27.17 -0.12 3.30
N THR A 388 27.03 -0.60 4.53
CA THR A 388 25.92 -0.29 5.43
C THR A 388 25.85 1.22 5.73
N LYS A 389 26.98 1.88 6.01
CA LYS A 389 27.03 3.34 6.19
C LYS A 389 26.61 4.13 4.94
N ARG A 390 27.02 3.69 3.74
CA ARG A 390 26.58 4.31 2.47
C ARG A 390 25.09 4.10 2.24
N TYR A 391 24.57 2.90 2.50
CA TYR A 391 23.15 2.60 2.43
C TYR A 391 22.32 3.53 3.34
N LEU A 392 22.74 3.71 4.60
CA LEU A 392 22.11 4.65 5.54
C LEU A 392 22.20 6.10 5.06
N SER A 393 23.35 6.52 4.51
CA SER A 393 23.53 7.86 3.93
C SER A 393 22.56 8.13 2.78
N THR A 394 22.33 7.13 1.91
CA THR A 394 21.36 7.24 0.81
C THR A 394 19.94 7.38 1.35
N LEU A 395 19.53 6.56 2.31
CA LEU A 395 18.20 6.68 2.93
C LEU A 395 18.01 8.02 3.65
N GLN A 396 19.04 8.48 4.38
CA GLN A 396 19.04 9.78 5.05
C GLN A 396 18.77 10.92 4.06
N ALA A 397 19.31 10.84 2.84
CA ALA A 397 19.14 11.86 1.82
C ALA A 397 17.80 11.75 1.05
N GLN A 398 17.24 10.55 0.94
CA GLN A 398 16.03 10.28 0.14
C GLN A 398 14.73 10.44 0.93
N LEU A 399 14.75 10.19 2.24
CA LEU A 399 13.54 10.18 3.08
C LEU A 399 13.34 11.54 3.78
N PRO A 400 12.11 12.10 3.77
CA PRO A 400 11.77 13.25 4.60
C PRO A 400 12.07 12.97 6.08
N GLY A 401 12.73 13.91 6.77
CA GLY A 401 13.18 13.74 8.16
C GLY A 401 14.41 12.87 8.35
N GLY A 402 14.84 12.11 7.33
CA GLY A 402 16.04 11.27 7.34
C GLY A 402 15.93 10.01 8.19
N VAL A 403 16.66 8.95 7.82
CA VAL A 403 16.55 7.64 8.47
C VAL A 403 17.03 7.60 9.92
N ALA A 404 17.95 8.49 10.32
CA ALA A 404 18.45 8.57 11.69
C ALA A 404 17.34 8.91 12.71
N SER A 405 16.34 9.71 12.31
CA SER A 405 15.26 10.12 13.22
C SER A 405 14.32 8.95 13.59
N LEU A 406 14.28 7.88 12.78
CA LEU A 406 13.53 6.65 13.06
C LEU A 406 13.98 5.97 14.37
N VAL A 407 15.24 6.17 14.75
CA VAL A 407 15.87 5.59 15.94
C VAL A 407 16.26 6.67 16.96
N GLY A 408 15.67 7.87 16.83
CA GLY A 408 15.92 8.99 17.74
C GLY A 408 17.34 9.52 17.71
N LYS A 409 18.00 9.49 16.54
CA LYS A 409 19.35 10.02 16.32
C LYS A 409 19.31 11.22 15.39
N ASP A 410 20.24 12.16 15.60
CA ASP A 410 20.41 13.34 14.75
C ASP A 410 21.39 13.08 13.59
N ASN A 411 22.35 12.17 13.76
CA ASN A 411 23.36 11.81 12.77
C ASN A 411 23.40 10.29 12.52
N ILE A 412 23.65 9.91 11.27
CA ILE A 412 23.85 8.52 10.86
C ILE A 412 25.11 7.89 11.47
N ASP A 413 26.10 8.71 11.84
CA ASP A 413 27.33 8.24 12.48
C ASP A 413 27.08 7.69 13.91
N ASP A 414 25.96 8.07 14.52
CA ASP A 414 25.55 7.62 15.86
C ASP A 414 24.68 6.34 15.83
N ILE A 415 24.42 5.79 14.63
CA ILE A 415 23.60 4.58 14.45
C ILE A 415 24.43 3.34 14.83
N THR A 416 23.90 2.58 15.78
CA THR A 416 24.49 1.32 16.26
C THR A 416 23.99 0.09 15.49
N VAL A 417 24.54 -1.09 15.79
CA VAL A 417 24.03 -2.38 15.28
C VAL A 417 22.59 -2.66 15.72
N SER A 418 22.19 -2.22 16.91
CA SER A 418 20.81 -2.35 17.37
C SER A 418 19.88 -1.42 16.58
N ASP A 419 20.34 -0.22 16.26
CA ASP A 419 19.58 0.77 15.51
C ASP A 419 19.40 0.35 14.05
N ILE A 420 20.42 -0.22 13.40
CA ILE A 420 20.25 -0.78 12.05
C ILE A 420 19.25 -1.95 12.08
N ALA A 421 19.28 -2.83 13.10
CA ALA A 421 18.30 -3.90 13.21
C ALA A 421 16.86 -3.35 13.30
N HIS A 422 16.65 -2.26 14.06
CA HIS A 422 15.39 -1.53 14.12
C HIS A 422 14.97 -1.05 12.72
N ILE A 423 15.82 -0.28 12.06
CA ILE A 423 15.55 0.30 10.74
C ILE A 423 15.17 -0.81 9.74
N ILE A 424 15.91 -1.92 9.73
CA ILE A 424 15.66 -3.05 8.83
C ILE A 424 14.31 -3.71 9.14
N ALA A 425 13.94 -3.90 10.41
CA ALA A 425 12.63 -4.45 10.76
C ALA A 425 11.48 -3.55 10.29
N THR A 426 11.63 -2.23 10.43
CA THR A 426 10.65 -1.25 9.96
C THR A 426 10.46 -1.31 8.44
N LEU A 427 11.56 -1.45 7.69
CA LEU A 427 11.51 -1.53 6.23
C LEU A 427 10.96 -2.88 5.74
N ILE A 428 11.28 -3.99 6.43
CA ILE A 428 10.66 -5.30 6.20
C ILE A 428 9.16 -5.22 6.45
N TYR A 429 8.75 -4.68 7.62
CA TYR A 429 7.35 -4.44 7.97
C TYR A 429 6.60 -3.65 6.89
N THR A 430 7.22 -2.57 6.39
CA THR A 430 6.61 -1.70 5.37
C THR A 430 6.39 -2.44 4.06
N GLY A 431 7.38 -3.24 3.62
CA GLY A 431 7.34 -4.02 2.39
C GLY A 431 6.44 -5.26 2.46
N SER A 432 6.06 -5.71 3.66
CA SER A 432 5.21 -6.90 3.87
C SER A 432 3.88 -6.55 4.55
N LEU A 433 3.87 -6.51 5.88
CA LEU A 433 2.67 -6.42 6.71
C LEU A 433 1.89 -5.13 6.50
N TRP A 434 2.55 -3.97 6.43
CA TRP A 434 1.80 -2.74 6.16
C TRP A 434 1.18 -2.78 4.78
N HIS A 435 1.95 -3.16 3.75
CA HIS A 435 1.39 -3.31 2.41
C HIS A 435 0.18 -4.27 2.39
N HIS A 436 0.26 -5.39 3.10
CA HIS A 436 -0.83 -6.32 3.27
C HIS A 436 -2.06 -5.66 3.91
N ASN A 437 -1.87 -4.85 4.96
CA ASN A 437 -2.95 -4.11 5.61
C ASN A 437 -3.59 -3.07 4.69
N CYS A 438 -2.81 -2.28 3.96
CA CYS A 438 -3.32 -1.23 3.08
C CYS A 438 -3.61 -1.69 1.64
N ASN A 439 -3.62 -3.00 1.37
CA ASN A 439 -4.03 -3.57 0.08
C ASN A 439 -4.97 -4.77 0.23
N ASP A 440 -4.52 -5.82 0.91
CA ASP A 440 -5.19 -7.12 0.88
C ASP A 440 -6.32 -7.18 1.90
N ASN A 441 -6.04 -6.72 3.12
CA ASN A 441 -7.01 -6.71 4.21
C ASN A 441 -8.12 -5.69 3.98
N ILE A 442 -7.88 -4.65 3.18
CA ILE A 442 -8.89 -3.64 2.84
C ILE A 442 -9.76 -4.03 1.64
N ALA A 443 -9.47 -5.12 0.93
CA ALA A 443 -10.19 -5.40 -0.32
C ALA A 443 -11.70 -5.57 -0.10
N GLY A 444 -12.13 -6.33 0.92
CA GLY A 444 -13.55 -6.48 1.25
C GLY A 444 -14.24 -5.13 1.55
N TYR A 445 -13.51 -4.21 2.19
CA TYR A 445 -13.99 -2.85 2.45
C TYR A 445 -14.12 -2.06 1.14
N PHE A 446 -13.14 -2.15 0.25
CA PHE A 446 -13.13 -1.44 -1.03
C PHE A 446 -14.11 -1.99 -2.07
N PHE A 447 -14.52 -3.26 -1.96
CA PHE A 447 -15.62 -3.82 -2.75
C PHE A 447 -17.01 -3.48 -2.18
N SER A 448 -17.09 -2.97 -0.95
CA SER A 448 -18.33 -2.50 -0.32
C SER A 448 -18.65 -1.06 -0.72
N PHE A 449 -18.83 -0.81 -2.02
CA PHE A 449 -19.03 0.53 -2.59
C PHE A 449 -20.27 1.25 -2.05
N ASP A 450 -21.28 0.51 -1.63
CA ASP A 450 -22.47 1.04 -0.98
C ASP A 450 -22.17 1.57 0.42
N VAL A 451 -21.12 1.08 1.11
CA VAL A 451 -20.71 1.52 2.45
C VAL A 451 -19.55 2.53 2.38
N MET A 452 -18.46 2.15 1.72
CA MET A 452 -17.19 2.89 1.63
C MET A 452 -16.79 3.19 0.17
N PRO A 453 -17.57 4.02 -0.55
CA PRO A 453 -17.26 4.43 -1.92
C PRO A 453 -15.97 5.26 -2.01
N THR A 454 -15.34 5.37 -3.17
CA THR A 454 -14.22 6.31 -3.39
C THR A 454 -14.70 7.73 -3.72
N ALA A 455 -15.90 7.88 -4.28
CA ALA A 455 -16.51 9.17 -4.56
C ALA A 455 -18.03 9.03 -4.54
N ILE A 456 -18.74 10.08 -4.13
CA ILE A 456 -20.20 10.09 -4.01
C ILE A 456 -20.80 11.35 -4.62
N ASP A 457 -22.02 11.24 -5.14
CA ASP A 457 -22.81 12.37 -5.64
C ASP A 457 -23.59 13.07 -4.51
N LYS A 458 -24.45 14.03 -4.87
CA LYS A 458 -25.32 14.75 -3.93
C LYS A 458 -26.33 13.88 -3.18
N ASN A 459 -26.58 12.66 -3.66
CA ASN A 459 -27.48 11.68 -3.04
C ASN A 459 -26.71 10.68 -2.18
N GLY A 460 -25.37 10.79 -2.09
CA GLY A 460 -24.52 9.89 -1.33
C GLY A 460 -24.24 8.58 -2.04
N LEU A 461 -24.52 8.50 -3.35
CA LEU A 461 -24.35 7.30 -4.15
C LEU A 461 -23.08 7.40 -5.00
N PRO A 462 -22.28 6.33 -5.10
CA PRO A 462 -21.21 6.28 -6.09
C PRO A 462 -21.79 6.17 -7.50
N THR A 463 -21.17 6.82 -8.47
CA THR A 463 -21.57 6.64 -9.87
C THR A 463 -21.11 5.28 -10.37
N LYS A 464 -21.86 4.70 -11.33
CA LYS A 464 -21.52 3.39 -11.92
C LYS A 464 -20.09 3.35 -12.48
N GLY A 465 -19.63 4.43 -13.12
CA GLY A 465 -18.27 4.53 -13.65
C GLY A 465 -17.19 4.41 -12.57
N VAL A 466 -17.36 5.12 -11.45
CA VAL A 466 -16.45 5.05 -10.30
C VAL A 466 -16.33 3.64 -9.76
N VAL A 467 -17.47 2.97 -9.54
CA VAL A 467 -17.51 1.59 -9.05
C VAL A 467 -16.77 0.65 -10.01
N LEU A 468 -17.03 0.75 -11.32
CA LEU A 468 -16.41 -0.11 -12.32
C LEU A 468 -14.90 0.09 -12.40
N GLU A 469 -14.43 1.34 -12.43
CA GLU A 469 -12.99 1.63 -12.54
C GLU A 469 -12.22 1.27 -11.27
N LYS A 470 -12.74 1.58 -10.06
CA LYS A 470 -12.11 1.15 -8.80
C LYS A 470 -12.06 -0.37 -8.72
N ARG A 471 -13.15 -1.05 -9.09
CA ARG A 471 -13.21 -2.51 -9.13
C ARG A 471 -12.17 -3.09 -10.10
N ASN A 472 -12.07 -2.56 -11.31
CA ASN A 472 -11.08 -2.99 -12.30
C ASN A 472 -9.65 -2.81 -11.78
N SER A 473 -9.38 -1.68 -11.12
CA SER A 473 -8.08 -1.39 -10.51
C SER A 473 -7.70 -2.42 -9.43
N ILE A 474 -8.63 -2.75 -8.52
CA ILE A 474 -8.40 -3.75 -7.47
C ILE A 474 -8.17 -5.13 -8.09
N VAL A 475 -9.02 -5.52 -9.05
CA VAL A 475 -8.92 -6.82 -9.71
C VAL A 475 -7.62 -6.98 -10.49
N ALA A 476 -7.17 -5.93 -11.18
CA ALA A 476 -5.89 -5.95 -11.87
C ALA A 476 -4.76 -6.19 -10.86
N ALA A 477 -4.73 -5.42 -9.77
CA ALA A 477 -3.73 -5.59 -8.70
C ALA A 477 -3.72 -7.02 -8.12
N TYR A 478 -4.90 -7.60 -7.87
CA TYR A 478 -5.02 -8.99 -7.41
C TYR A 478 -4.53 -10.02 -8.43
N LYS A 479 -4.88 -9.88 -9.71
CA LYS A 479 -4.52 -10.86 -10.74
C LYS A 479 -3.04 -10.85 -11.07
N HIS A 480 -2.36 -9.70 -11.02
CA HIS A 480 -0.93 -9.62 -11.32
C HIS A 480 -0.07 -10.43 -10.34
N ARG A 481 -0.50 -10.57 -9.08
CA ARG A 481 0.24 -11.32 -8.04
C ARG A 481 0.34 -12.82 -8.30
N TYR A 482 -0.70 -13.45 -8.85
CA TYR A 482 -0.73 -14.91 -9.02
C TYR A 482 0.04 -15.43 -10.25
N TYR A 483 0.61 -14.55 -11.08
CA TYR A 483 1.39 -14.97 -12.26
C TYR A 483 2.85 -15.32 -11.95
N LEU A 484 3.31 -15.10 -10.71
CA LEU A 484 4.71 -15.30 -10.30
C LEU A 484 4.95 -16.58 -9.49
N LEU A 485 3.88 -17.27 -9.08
CA LEU A 485 4.03 -18.61 -8.55
C LEU A 485 4.57 -19.53 -9.66
N PRO A 486 5.52 -20.44 -9.35
CA PRO A 486 6.12 -21.29 -10.36
C PRO A 486 5.04 -22.00 -11.17
N LYS A 487 5.14 -21.89 -12.50
CA LYS A 487 4.33 -22.70 -13.40
C LYS A 487 4.70 -24.17 -13.15
N ASP A 488 3.70 -24.99 -12.89
CA ASP A 488 3.77 -26.45 -12.92
C ASP A 488 4.69 -27.09 -11.87
N GLY A 489 4.21 -27.22 -10.63
CA GLY A 489 4.73 -28.18 -9.65
C GLY A 489 6.17 -27.96 -9.15
N GLN A 490 6.86 -26.91 -9.61
CA GLN A 490 8.14 -26.50 -9.03
C GLN A 490 7.89 -25.96 -7.63
N LYS A 491 8.38 -26.68 -6.61
CA LYS A 491 8.43 -26.16 -5.24
C LYS A 491 9.31 -24.91 -5.26
N THR A 492 8.74 -23.78 -4.85
CA THR A 492 9.57 -22.64 -4.44
C THR A 492 10.51 -23.14 -3.35
N LYS A 493 11.82 -22.91 -3.51
CA LYS A 493 12.76 -23.16 -2.43
C LYS A 493 12.39 -22.23 -1.28
N SER A 494 12.30 -22.76 -0.07
CA SER A 494 12.19 -21.92 1.12
C SER A 494 13.43 -21.03 1.20
N ILE A 495 13.31 -19.83 1.76
CA ILE A 495 14.49 -19.00 2.05
C ILE A 495 15.52 -19.80 2.87
N LYS A 496 15.05 -20.66 3.78
CA LYS A 496 15.86 -21.61 4.55
C LYS A 496 16.77 -22.50 3.68
N ASP A 497 16.30 -22.90 2.50
CA ASP A 497 17.03 -23.79 1.59
C ASP A 497 18.18 -23.07 0.88
N VAL A 498 18.19 -21.73 0.90
CA VAL A 498 19.22 -20.90 0.27
C VAL A 498 20.09 -20.14 1.27
N LEU A 499 19.83 -20.29 2.58
CA LEU A 499 20.69 -19.72 3.61
C LEU A 499 22.05 -20.46 3.67
N PRO A 500 23.17 -19.73 3.71
CA PRO A 500 24.50 -20.28 3.46
C PRO A 500 25.04 -21.15 4.61
N ASP A 501 24.63 -20.89 5.85
CA ASP A 501 25.14 -21.59 7.03
C ASP A 501 24.02 -22.04 8.00
N GLN A 502 24.38 -22.89 8.96
CA GLN A 502 23.42 -23.45 9.92
C GLN A 502 22.87 -22.41 10.90
N LYS A 503 23.70 -21.47 11.35
CA LYS A 503 23.28 -20.45 12.31
C LYS A 503 22.19 -19.54 11.75
N MET A 504 22.29 -19.24 10.46
CA MET A 504 21.28 -18.49 9.71
C MET A 504 19.97 -19.24 9.60
N LYS A 505 20.05 -20.55 9.35
CA LYS A 505 18.87 -21.42 9.37
C LYS A 505 18.22 -21.46 10.75
N ASP A 506 19.02 -21.46 11.81
CA ASP A 506 18.52 -21.45 13.19
C ASP A 506 17.80 -20.14 13.51
N ILE A 507 18.40 -18.99 13.19
CA ILE A 507 17.76 -17.66 13.32
C ILE A 507 16.42 -17.61 12.55
N TYR A 508 16.40 -18.15 11.33
CA TYR A 508 15.18 -18.20 10.53
C TYR A 508 14.13 -19.19 11.09
N ASN A 509 14.54 -20.34 11.63
CA ASN A 509 13.63 -21.28 12.30
C ASN A 509 12.99 -20.64 13.53
N ASP A 510 13.74 -19.88 14.32
CA ASP A 510 13.22 -19.18 15.49
C ASP A 510 12.17 -18.14 15.08
N PHE A 511 12.42 -17.41 13.99
CA PHE A 511 11.45 -16.52 13.37
C PHE A 511 10.15 -17.25 12.96
N GLU A 512 10.25 -18.39 12.25
CA GLU A 512 9.08 -19.19 11.86
C GLU A 512 8.32 -19.76 13.08
N ASN A 513 9.05 -20.20 14.10
CA ASN A 513 8.47 -20.69 15.35
C ASN A 513 7.69 -19.60 16.09
N ASN A 514 8.21 -18.37 16.12
CA ASN A 514 7.53 -17.22 16.72
C ASN A 514 6.25 -16.85 15.95
N LEU A 515 6.27 -16.86 14.61
CA LEU A 515 5.06 -16.67 13.81
C LEU A 515 4.02 -17.77 14.06
N LYS A 516 4.47 -19.02 14.20
CA LYS A 516 3.59 -20.15 14.52
C LYS A 516 2.96 -20.04 15.91
N ALA A 517 3.75 -19.61 16.90
CA ALA A 517 3.27 -19.36 18.25
C ALA A 517 2.21 -18.25 18.24
N TYR A 518 2.47 -17.16 17.52
CA TYR A 518 1.49 -16.09 17.32
C TYR A 518 0.21 -16.58 16.62
N LYS A 519 0.31 -17.39 15.56
CA LYS A 519 -0.87 -17.99 14.92
C LYS A 519 -1.69 -18.85 15.90
N THR A 520 -1.01 -19.68 16.68
CA THR A 520 -1.65 -20.50 17.72
C THR A 520 -2.41 -19.65 18.73
N TYR A 521 -1.82 -18.51 19.13
CA TYR A 521 -2.48 -17.54 19.99
C TYR A 521 -3.71 -16.93 19.31
N THR A 522 -3.61 -16.49 18.05
CA THR A 522 -4.78 -15.91 17.36
C THR A 522 -5.91 -16.91 17.15
N ASP A 523 -5.58 -18.20 16.98
CA ASP A 523 -6.56 -19.27 16.81
C ASP A 523 -7.26 -19.69 18.10
N SER A 524 -6.76 -19.28 19.26
CA SER A 524 -7.42 -19.51 20.54
C SER A 524 -8.35 -18.38 20.97
N LEU A 525 -8.38 -17.27 20.23
CA LEU A 525 -9.27 -16.15 20.49
C LEU A 525 -10.70 -16.45 20.03
N ALA A 526 -11.67 -15.72 20.58
CA ALA A 526 -13.05 -15.79 20.12
C ALA A 526 -13.16 -15.40 18.64
N SER A 527 -14.07 -16.04 17.90
CA SER A 527 -14.19 -15.90 16.44
C SER A 527 -14.39 -14.45 15.98
N GLU A 528 -15.13 -13.65 16.77
CA GLU A 528 -15.40 -12.25 16.49
C GLU A 528 -14.17 -11.35 16.61
N ILE A 529 -13.14 -11.77 17.35
CA ILE A 529 -11.86 -11.08 17.46
C ILE A 529 -10.91 -11.63 16.40
N GLN A 530 -10.89 -12.95 16.22
CA GLN A 530 -10.01 -13.66 15.29
C GLN A 530 -10.10 -13.12 13.86
N GLU A 531 -11.29 -12.73 13.39
CA GLU A 531 -11.49 -12.18 12.04
C GLU A 531 -10.68 -10.90 11.78
N PHE A 532 -10.42 -10.12 12.83
CA PHE A 532 -9.67 -8.86 12.75
C PHE A 532 -8.20 -9.03 13.16
N MET A 533 -7.80 -10.21 13.61
CA MET A 533 -6.40 -10.52 13.86
C MET A 533 -5.69 -10.79 12.53
N ILE A 534 -4.48 -10.28 12.40
CA ILE A 534 -3.71 -10.48 11.17
C ILE A 534 -3.14 -11.90 11.19
N ASP A 535 -3.47 -12.69 10.17
CA ASP A 535 -2.87 -14.01 9.95
C ASP A 535 -1.46 -13.85 9.37
N PRO A 536 -0.39 -14.23 10.11
CA PRO A 536 0.98 -14.04 9.65
C PRO A 536 1.29 -14.81 8.37
N TYR A 537 0.53 -15.86 8.05
CA TYR A 537 0.74 -16.68 6.86
C TYR A 537 0.01 -16.16 5.62
N LYS A 538 -0.82 -15.11 5.77
CA LYS A 538 -1.42 -14.39 4.64
C LYS A 538 -0.62 -13.16 4.22
N ILE A 539 0.36 -12.75 5.03
CA ILE A 539 1.24 -11.62 4.73
C ILE A 539 2.14 -12.02 3.56
N THR A 540 2.06 -11.26 2.46
CA THR A 540 2.98 -11.44 1.34
C THR A 540 4.37 -10.98 1.73
N SER A 541 5.39 -11.70 1.26
CA SER A 541 6.78 -11.37 1.58
C SER A 541 7.24 -10.07 0.92
N SER A 542 6.56 -9.61 -0.14
CA SER A 542 6.77 -8.30 -0.77
C SER A 542 5.43 -7.65 -1.08
N ILE A 543 5.48 -6.38 -1.43
CA ILE A 543 4.37 -5.59 -1.96
C ILE A 543 3.63 -6.33 -3.10
N HIS A 544 4.35 -7.10 -3.92
CA HIS A 544 3.79 -7.81 -5.09
C HIS A 544 4.17 -9.29 -5.24
N ALA A 545 4.87 -9.89 -4.27
CA ALA A 545 5.34 -11.28 -4.36
C ALA A 545 4.32 -12.29 -3.82
#